data_AF-A0A7W0QV58-F1
#
_entry.id   AF-A0A7W0QV58-F1
#
_cell.length_a   1.000
_cell.length_b   1.000
_cell.length_c   1.000
_cell.angle_alpha   90.00
_cell.angle_beta   90.00
_cell.angle_gamma   90.00
#
_symmetry.space_group_name_H-M   'P 1'
#
loop_
_entity.id
_entity.type
_entity.pdbx_description
1 polymer ?
#
loop_
_entity_poly.entity_id
_entity_poly.type
_entity_poly.pdbx_seq_one_letter_code
_entity_poly.pdbx_strand_id
1 'polypeptide(L)' 'VDFAAGSHTIVVRATDGDGEVQPEERVPPFPNGATGWHSIVATVSDSV' A
#
# COMPACT_ATOMS: atom_id res chain seq x y z
N VAL A 1 -7.80 10.61 12.84
CA VAL A 1 -8.09 9.27 13.39
C VAL A 1 -6.77 8.72 13.85
N ASP A 2 -6.70 8.27 15.08
CA ASP A 2 -5.46 7.71 15.64
C ASP A 2 -5.53 6.19 15.57
N PHE A 3 -4.37 5.56 15.41
CA PHE A 3 -4.27 4.10 15.34
C PHE A 3 -3.97 3.55 16.73
N ALA A 4 -4.77 2.56 17.17
CA ALA A 4 -4.47 1.82 18.38
C ALA A 4 -3.13 1.07 18.25
N ALA A 5 -2.45 0.81 19.37
CA ALA A 5 -1.28 -0.05 19.37
C ALA A 5 -1.60 -1.44 18.79
N GLY A 6 -0.63 -2.03 18.08
CA GLY A 6 -0.78 -3.31 17.41
C GLY A 6 -0.33 -3.30 15.94
N SER A 7 -0.55 -4.42 15.25
CA SER A 7 -0.18 -4.60 13.84
C SER A 7 -1.25 -4.03 12.91
N HIS A 8 -0.82 -3.25 11.93
CA HIS A 8 -1.66 -2.63 10.90
C HIS A 8 -1.10 -2.89 9.52
N THR A 9 -1.99 -3.15 8.56
CA THR A 9 -1.63 -3.24 7.14
C THR A 9 -1.83 -1.87 6.50
N ILE A 10 -0.75 -1.26 6.05
CA ILE A 10 -0.79 -0.01 5.29
C ILE A 10 -0.79 -0.36 3.82
N VAL A 11 -1.77 0.16 3.09
CA VAL A 11 -1.93 -0.04 1.65
C VAL A 11 -1.89 1.31 0.95
N VAL A 12 -1.18 1.40 -0.17
CA VAL A 12 -1.10 2.61 -0.98
C VAL A 12 -1.62 2.38 -2.40
N ARG A 13 -2.25 3.41 -2.96
CA ARG A 13 -2.75 3.45 -4.33
C ARG A 13 -2.24 4.72 -5.01
N ALA A 14 -1.51 4.56 -6.10
CA ALA A 14 -1.03 5.69 -6.91
C ALA A 14 -2.08 6.15 -7.94
N THR A 15 -1.90 7.39 -8.41
CA THR A 15 -2.56 7.96 -9.58
C THR A 15 -1.48 8.66 -10.40
N ASP A 16 -1.44 8.40 -11.71
CA ASP A 16 -0.41 8.99 -12.58
C ASP A 16 -0.80 10.37 -13.14
N GLY A 17 0.03 10.91 -14.04
CA GLY A 17 -0.17 12.24 -14.64
C GLY A 17 -1.36 12.33 -15.59
N ASP A 18 -1.83 11.20 -16.11
CA ASP A 18 -3.00 11.11 -16.98
C ASP A 18 -4.29 10.84 -16.19
N GLY A 19 -4.17 10.60 -14.88
CA GLY A 19 -5.29 10.35 -13.97
C GLY A 19 -5.63 8.88 -13.79
N GLU A 20 -4.84 7.97 -14.35
CA GLU A 20 -5.06 6.54 -14.24
C GLU A 20 -4.70 6.07 -12.82
N VAL A 21 -5.59 5.28 -12.22
CA VAL A 21 -5.42 4.76 -10.86
C VAL A 21 -4.79 3.37 -10.88
N GLN A 22 -3.90 3.13 -9.93
CA GLN A 22 -3.29 1.81 -9.77
C GLN A 22 -4.38 0.74 -9.47
N PRO A 23 -4.38 -0.39 -10.20
CA PRO A 23 -5.33 -1.47 -9.95
C PRO A 23 -5.06 -2.12 -8.60
N GLU A 24 -6.07 -2.76 -8.02
CA GLU A 24 -5.92 -3.57 -6.81
C GLU A 24 -5.17 -4.88 -7.11
N GLU A 25 -5.50 -5.50 -8.25
CA GLU A 25 -4.92 -6.77 -8.70
C GLU A 25 -3.41 -6.67 -8.87
N ARG A 26 -2.69 -7.59 -8.22
CA ARG A 26 -1.23 -7.73 -8.39
C ARG A 26 -0.92 -8.65 -9.55
N VAL A 27 -0.01 -8.20 -10.41
CA VAL A 27 0.54 -9.00 -11.51
C VAL A 27 2.05 -9.14 -11.35
N PRO A 28 2.68 -10.19 -11.92
CA PRO A 28 4.12 -10.31 -11.95
C PRO A 28 4.79 -9.09 -12.59
N PRO A 29 5.93 -8.59 -12.05
CA PRO A 29 6.54 -7.35 -12.54
C PRO A 29 7.07 -7.41 -13.98
N PHE A 30 7.31 -8.59 -14.53
CA PHE A 30 7.83 -8.71 -15.89
C PHE A 30 6.68 -8.77 -16.91
N PRO A 31 6.76 -8.07 -18.05
CA PRO A 31 7.83 -7.14 -18.47
C PRO A 31 7.57 -5.66 -18.08
N ASN A 32 6.37 -5.33 -17.59
CA ASN A 32 5.87 -3.95 -17.55
C ASN A 32 5.94 -3.28 -16.16
N GLY A 33 6.77 -3.79 -15.26
CA GLY A 33 6.84 -3.33 -13.87
C GLY A 33 5.74 -3.92 -12.99
N ALA A 34 5.91 -3.79 -11.67
CA ALA A 34 4.95 -4.29 -10.69
C ALA A 34 3.70 -3.39 -10.63
N THR A 35 2.50 -3.96 -10.86
CA THR A 35 1.21 -3.30 -10.60
C THR A 35 0.48 -3.97 -9.43
N GLY A 36 -0.70 -3.46 -9.04
CA GLY A 36 -1.41 -3.88 -7.83
C GLY A 36 -0.99 -3.08 -6.61
N TRP A 37 -1.89 -2.85 -5.66
CA TRP A 37 -1.60 -1.99 -4.51
C TRP A 37 -0.41 -2.50 -3.70
N HIS A 38 0.49 -1.60 -3.32
CA HIS A 38 1.62 -1.94 -2.47
C HIS A 38 1.16 -1.96 -1.00
N SER A 39 1.65 -2.93 -0.22
CA SER A 39 1.28 -3.07 1.18
C SER A 39 2.46 -3.40 2.07
N ILE A 40 2.52 -2.77 3.24
CA ILE A 40 3.44 -3.14 4.32
C ILE A 40 2.67 -3.44 5.59
N VAL A 41 3.26 -4.26 6.46
CA VAL A 41 2.78 -4.46 7.82
C VAL A 41 3.62 -3.59 8.75
N ALA A 42 2.97 -2.75 9.55
CA ALA A 42 3.60 -1.88 10.52
C ALA A 42 3.01 -2.12 11.91
N THR A 43 3.86 -2.08 12.94
CA THR A 43 3.41 -2.18 14.33
C THR A 43 3.43 -0.80 14.97
N VAL A 44 2.29 -0.39 15.51
CA VAL A 44 2.17 0.81 16.35
C VAL A 44 2.44 0.39 17.79
N SER A 45 3.41 1.04 18.44
CA SER A 45 3.71 0.88 19.86
C SER A 45 3.19 2.08 20.63
N ASP A 46 2.66 1.84 21.83
CA ASP A 46 2.46 2.92 22.79
C ASP A 46 3.81 3.52 23.15
N SER A 47 3.89 4.84 23.14
CA SER A 47 5.06 5.54 23.67
C SER A 47 4.90 5.57 25.19
N VAL A 48 5.65 4.72 25.90
CA VAL A 48 5.80 4.81 27.36
C VAL A 48 6.51 6.12 27.72
#